data_AF-A0A2N2BVD5-F1
#
_entry.id   AF-A0A2N2BVD5-F1
#
_cell.length_a   1.000
_cell.length_b   1.000
_cell.length_c   1.000
_cell.angle_alpha   90.00
_cell.angle_beta   90.00
_cell.angle_gamma   90.00
#
_symmetry.space_group_name_H-M   'P 1'
#
loop_
_entity.id
_entity.type
_entity.pdbx_description
1 polymer ?
#
loop_
_entity_poly.entity_id
_entity_poly.type
_entity_poly.pdbx_seq_one_letter_code
_entity_poly.pdbx_strand_id
1 'polypeptide(L)'
;MDSNFFRKETTTEVTSPDELDQAIRIIDRKTHMFVFGMVIFIGTCLLWAFYGSIPVTLRGSGIIMPEGGVQHIITQQEGIIRTILIEQGQYIREGEVIGSMEVKDSTGSLKLFDITAEINGRVSEIRSLVGDYVNSEEKIISIVAASEVQDILEAILFVPVKHGKNLKNGMEVHIQPSNVNKEEYGFLKGIVKQVSDYPVSDKRLELLLGSESLVSSFSDGQVVLEVEVDLVLSDTTDSGYQWSTPNGPPFNIYEGTLCDADFIVDNTKPINLVMDGR
;
A
#
# COMPACT_ATOMS: atom_id res chain seq x y z
N MET A 1 -37.86 -100.59 19.71
CA MET A 1 -37.65 -99.84 20.97
C MET A 1 -36.30 -100.26 21.50
N ASP A 2 -35.38 -99.30 21.65
CA ASP A 2 -34.52 -99.15 22.84
C ASP A 2 -33.43 -98.11 22.56
N SER A 3 -33.50 -97.04 23.35
CA SER A 3 -32.58 -95.92 23.44
C SER A 3 -31.23 -96.35 23.99
N ASN A 4 -30.14 -95.78 23.47
CA ASN A 4 -28.99 -95.45 24.31
C ASN A 4 -28.23 -94.25 23.74
N PHE A 5 -28.62 -93.09 24.27
CA PHE A 5 -27.80 -91.90 24.44
C PHE A 5 -26.59 -92.27 25.28
N PHE A 6 -25.38 -92.38 24.71
CA PHE A 6 -24.14 -92.16 25.48
C PHE A 6 -23.03 -91.63 24.58
N ARG A 7 -22.79 -90.33 24.80
CA ARG A 7 -21.64 -89.53 24.43
C ARG A 7 -20.32 -90.19 24.84
N LYS A 8 -19.37 -90.21 23.90
CA LYS A 8 -17.92 -90.03 24.10
C LYS A 8 -17.38 -89.51 22.78
N GLU A 9 -16.84 -88.29 22.74
CA GLU A 9 -15.52 -87.96 22.18
C GLU A 9 -15.05 -86.62 22.79
N THR A 10 -13.99 -86.74 23.59
CA THR A 10 -12.86 -85.81 23.85
C THR A 10 -13.10 -84.35 24.27
N THR A 11 -12.90 -84.11 25.57
CA THR A 11 -12.48 -82.83 26.16
C THR A 11 -11.04 -83.00 26.65
N THR A 12 -10.09 -82.43 25.89
CA THR A 12 -8.68 -82.02 26.15
C THR A 12 -8.11 -81.86 24.72
N GLU A 13 -7.56 -80.75 24.26
CA GLU A 13 -6.51 -79.96 24.89
C GLU A 13 -6.35 -78.63 24.11
N VAL A 14 -6.57 -77.53 24.82
CA VAL A 14 -5.72 -76.33 24.91
C VAL A 14 -5.12 -75.74 23.61
N THR A 15 -5.59 -74.53 23.30
CA THR A 15 -4.83 -73.40 22.74
C THR A 15 -3.99 -73.70 21.50
N SER A 16 -4.48 -73.32 20.33
CA SER A 16 -3.56 -72.74 19.34
C SER A 16 -4.19 -71.60 18.56
N PRO A 17 -3.41 -70.53 18.33
CA PRO A 17 -3.88 -69.17 18.15
C PRO A 17 -3.67 -68.80 16.69
N ASP A 18 -4.60 -69.18 15.81
CA ASP A 18 -4.35 -69.14 14.36
C ASP A 18 -5.39 -68.31 13.58
N GLU A 19 -6.09 -67.42 14.27
CA GLU A 19 -6.90 -66.36 13.62
C GLU A 19 -6.16 -65.02 13.52
N LEU A 20 -4.92 -64.93 14.01
CA LEU A 20 -4.08 -63.75 13.76
C LEU A 20 -3.41 -63.77 12.38
N ASP A 21 -3.28 -64.93 11.73
CA ASP A 21 -2.55 -65.05 10.46
C ASP A 21 -3.40 -64.80 9.20
N GLN A 22 -4.72 -64.62 9.33
CA GLN A 22 -5.56 -64.21 8.18
C GLN A 22 -5.66 -62.69 7.99
N ALA A 23 -5.06 -61.89 8.88
CA ALA A 23 -5.10 -60.44 8.82
C ALA A 23 -3.95 -59.79 8.00
N ILE A 24 -3.27 -60.54 7.13
CA ILE A 24 -2.26 -59.98 6.21
C ILE A 24 -2.60 -60.39 4.77
N ARG A 25 -3.71 -59.86 4.24
CA ARG A 25 -3.92 -59.83 2.79
C ARG A 25 -3.08 -58.72 2.19
N ILE A 26 -1.88 -59.14 1.79
CA ILE A 26 -0.99 -58.65 0.73
C ILE A 26 -1.48 -57.36 0.06
N ILE A 27 -0.75 -56.29 0.34
CA ILE A 27 -0.83 -54.99 -0.32
C ILE A 27 -0.49 -55.21 -1.81
N ASP A 28 -1.45 -55.01 -2.72
CA ASP A 28 -1.25 -55.13 -4.17
C ASP A 28 -0.18 -54.12 -4.66
N ARG A 29 0.54 -54.43 -5.75
CA ARG A 29 1.64 -53.60 -6.29
C ARG A 29 1.17 -52.17 -6.64
N LYS A 30 -0.10 -52.02 -7.00
CA LYS A 30 -0.76 -50.72 -7.22
C LYS A 30 -0.95 -49.92 -5.92
N THR A 31 -1.23 -50.59 -4.81
CA THR A 31 -1.35 -49.97 -3.49
C THR A 31 0.02 -49.48 -3.00
N HIS A 32 1.10 -50.22 -3.25
CA HIS A 32 2.46 -49.74 -2.97
C HIS A 32 2.84 -48.49 -3.79
N MET A 33 2.46 -48.41 -5.06
CA MET A 33 2.64 -47.19 -5.86
C MET A 33 1.84 -46.01 -5.29
N PHE A 34 0.60 -46.25 -4.86
CA PHE A 34 -0.23 -45.21 -4.26
C PHE A 34 0.37 -44.70 -2.94
N VAL A 35 0.79 -45.60 -2.05
CA VAL A 35 1.43 -45.23 -0.77
C VAL A 35 2.74 -44.49 -1.02
N PHE A 36 3.58 -44.96 -1.94
CA PHE A 36 4.83 -44.27 -2.28
C PHE A 36 4.58 -42.88 -2.86
N GLY A 37 3.61 -42.74 -3.77
CA GLY A 37 3.19 -41.44 -4.31
C GLY A 37 2.69 -40.50 -3.21
N MET A 38 1.91 -41.02 -2.26
CA MET A 38 1.42 -40.25 -1.11
C MET A 38 2.55 -39.83 -0.17
N VAL A 39 3.55 -40.70 0.08
CA VAL A 39 4.74 -40.35 0.87
C VAL A 39 5.56 -39.26 0.17
N ILE A 40 5.77 -39.35 -1.15
CA ILE A 40 6.44 -38.29 -1.91
C ILE A 40 5.65 -37.00 -1.84
N PHE A 41 4.32 -37.04 -2.03
CA PHE A 41 3.48 -35.85 -1.98
C PHE A 41 3.57 -35.18 -0.60
N ILE A 42 3.47 -35.95 0.48
CA ILE A 42 3.65 -35.46 1.85
C ILE A 42 5.06 -34.90 2.04
N GLY A 43 6.09 -35.56 1.53
CA GLY A 43 7.48 -35.08 1.57
C GLY A 43 7.65 -33.74 0.87
N THR A 44 7.07 -33.56 -0.32
CA THR A 44 7.08 -32.31 -1.07
C THR A 44 6.31 -31.21 -0.35
N CYS A 45 5.13 -31.51 0.20
CA CYS A 45 4.37 -30.56 1.02
C CYS A 45 5.15 -30.13 2.28
N LEU A 46 5.82 -31.06 2.95
CA LEU A 46 6.67 -30.75 4.10
C LEU A 46 7.85 -29.87 3.68
N LEU A 47 8.56 -30.24 2.61
CA LEU A 47 9.64 -29.43 2.06
C LEU A 47 9.14 -28.02 1.73
N TRP A 48 8.00 -27.87 1.06
CA TRP A 48 7.41 -26.56 0.80
C TRP A 48 6.97 -25.84 2.08
N ALA A 49 6.50 -26.54 3.12
CA ALA A 49 6.15 -25.92 4.39
C ALA A 49 7.37 -25.35 5.14
N PHE A 50 8.54 -26.00 5.04
CA PHE A 50 9.79 -25.57 5.68
C PHE A 50 10.60 -24.54 4.88
N TYR A 51 10.54 -24.62 3.55
CA TYR A 51 11.33 -23.80 2.63
C TYR A 51 10.52 -22.76 1.86
N GLY A 52 9.19 -22.88 1.84
CA GLY A 52 8.31 -21.88 1.25
C GLY A 52 8.34 -20.57 2.03
N SER A 53 7.98 -19.50 1.34
CA SER A 53 7.86 -18.15 1.89
C SER A 53 6.51 -17.58 1.47
N ILE A 54 5.73 -17.13 2.44
CA ILE A 54 4.47 -16.42 2.23
C ILE A 54 4.70 -14.97 2.70
N PRO A 55 4.47 -13.96 1.84
CA PRO A 55 4.59 -12.58 2.24
C PRO A 55 3.50 -12.25 3.27
N VAL A 56 3.92 -11.64 4.38
CA VAL A 56 3.02 -11.04 5.36
C VAL A 56 2.69 -9.65 4.84
N THR A 57 1.43 -9.48 4.44
CA THR A 57 0.94 -8.21 3.93
C THR A 57 0.19 -7.42 5.00
N LEU A 58 0.38 -6.12 4.98
CA LEU A 58 -0.40 -5.16 5.76
C LEU A 58 -1.27 -4.38 4.77
N ARG A 59 -2.53 -4.15 5.09
CA ARG A 59 -3.43 -3.36 4.24
C ARG A 59 -3.46 -1.90 4.64
N GLY A 60 -3.42 -1.02 3.64
CA GLY A 60 -3.75 0.40 3.77
C GLY A 60 -4.63 0.85 2.61
N SER A 61 -5.30 1.98 2.80
CA SER A 61 -6.10 2.62 1.76
C SER A 61 -5.64 4.07 1.61
N GLY A 62 -5.78 4.63 0.42
CA GLY A 62 -5.21 5.94 0.15
C GLY A 62 -5.61 6.51 -1.19
N ILE A 63 -4.85 7.51 -1.60
CA ILE A 63 -5.10 8.30 -2.81
C ILE A 63 -3.80 8.51 -3.57
N ILE A 64 -3.89 8.44 -4.90
CA ILE A 64 -2.78 8.73 -5.81
C ILE A 64 -2.78 10.22 -6.10
N MET A 65 -1.62 10.87 -6.00
CA MET A 65 -1.48 12.30 -6.21
C MET A 65 -0.11 12.64 -6.82
N PRO A 66 0.07 13.84 -7.39
CA PRO A 66 1.37 14.28 -7.87
C PRO A 66 2.41 14.33 -6.76
N GLU A 67 3.62 13.89 -7.08
CA GLU A 67 4.77 13.92 -6.17
C GLU A 67 5.03 15.34 -5.67
N GLY A 68 5.05 15.52 -4.34
CA GLY A 68 5.27 16.82 -3.68
C GLY A 68 3.99 17.56 -3.30
N GLY A 69 2.82 17.06 -3.73
CA GLY A 69 1.51 17.51 -3.25
C GLY A 69 1.20 19.00 -3.44
N VAL A 70 0.33 19.53 -2.58
CA VAL A 70 -0.09 20.94 -2.60
C VAL A 70 0.76 21.72 -1.59
N GLN A 71 1.65 22.57 -2.08
CA GLN A 71 2.44 23.49 -1.26
C GLN A 71 1.85 24.90 -1.35
N HIS A 72 1.76 25.56 -0.21
CA HIS A 72 1.34 26.96 -0.17
C HIS A 72 2.57 27.83 -0.03
N ILE A 73 2.64 28.87 -0.86
CA ILE A 73 3.59 29.95 -0.65
C ILE A 73 3.03 30.86 0.44
N ILE A 74 3.76 30.91 1.55
CA ILE A 74 3.51 31.83 2.66
C ILE A 74 4.42 33.05 2.51
N THR A 75 3.93 34.23 2.87
CA THR A 75 4.81 35.38 3.01
C THR A 75 5.50 35.36 4.37
N GLN A 76 6.80 35.65 4.40
CA GLN A 76 7.57 35.77 5.65
C GLN A 76 7.45 37.16 6.28
N GLN A 77 6.89 38.14 5.57
CA GLN A 77 6.81 39.53 6.00
C GLN A 77 5.43 40.14 5.69
N GLU A 78 5.00 41.08 6.52
CA GLU A 78 3.76 41.83 6.28
C GLU A 78 3.98 42.95 5.24
N GLY A 79 3.03 43.13 4.33
CA GLY A 79 3.17 44.12 3.27
C GLY A 79 1.98 44.18 2.31
N ILE A 80 2.09 45.01 1.28
CA ILE A 80 1.06 45.19 0.25
C ILE A 80 1.52 44.54 -1.06
N ILE A 81 0.70 43.70 -1.65
CA ILE A 81 1.03 43.10 -2.95
C ILE A 81 1.01 44.18 -4.03
N ARG A 82 2.12 44.33 -4.76
CA ARG A 82 2.26 45.33 -5.83
C ARG A 82 2.07 44.73 -7.21
N THR A 83 2.57 43.53 -7.44
CA THR A 83 2.40 42.82 -8.71
C THR A 83 2.23 41.33 -8.48
N ILE A 84 1.41 40.72 -9.34
CA ILE A 84 1.30 39.27 -9.51
C ILE A 84 1.55 39.01 -11.00
N LEU A 85 2.54 38.20 -11.31
CA LEU A 85 3.03 37.93 -12.67
C LEU A 85 2.59 36.56 -13.18
N ILE A 86 1.71 35.88 -12.45
CA ILE A 86 1.27 34.51 -12.73
C ILE A 86 -0.23 34.43 -12.96
N GLU A 87 -0.64 33.43 -13.72
CA GLU A 87 -2.03 33.06 -13.95
C GLU A 87 -2.34 31.68 -13.35
N GLN A 88 -3.60 31.44 -13.01
CA GLN A 88 -4.06 30.13 -12.55
C GLN A 88 -3.85 29.07 -13.65
N GLY A 89 -3.25 27.94 -13.31
CA GLY A 89 -2.90 26.85 -14.23
C GLY A 89 -1.52 26.98 -14.89
N GLN A 90 -0.83 28.12 -14.72
CA GLN A 90 0.52 28.32 -15.24
C GLN A 90 1.53 27.39 -14.54
N TYR A 91 2.48 26.85 -15.31
CA TYR A 91 3.65 26.17 -14.78
C TYR A 91 4.72 27.18 -14.38
N ILE A 92 5.26 27.04 -13.18
CA ILE A 92 6.30 27.90 -12.61
C ILE A 92 7.47 27.04 -12.11
N ARG A 93 8.68 27.58 -12.26
CA ARG A 93 9.91 26.91 -11.82
C ARG A 93 10.36 27.43 -10.47
N GLU A 94 11.06 26.59 -9.71
CA GLU A 94 11.72 27.00 -8.46
C GLU A 94 12.62 28.22 -8.70
N GLY A 95 12.46 29.24 -7.86
CA GLY A 95 13.16 30.51 -7.97
C GLY A 95 12.56 31.51 -8.97
N GLU A 96 11.51 31.13 -9.71
CA GLU A 96 10.81 32.06 -10.62
C GLU A 96 10.07 33.15 -9.82
N VAL A 97 10.18 34.40 -10.26
CA VAL A 97 9.51 35.54 -9.64
C VAL A 97 8.04 35.52 -10.02
N ILE A 98 7.19 35.22 -9.04
CA ILE A 98 5.74 35.12 -9.21
C ILE A 98 5.02 36.44 -8.93
N GLY A 99 5.67 37.37 -8.22
CA GLY A 99 5.10 38.67 -7.88
C GLY A 99 6.05 39.51 -7.05
N SER A 100 5.61 40.70 -6.67
CA SER A 100 6.33 41.57 -5.74
C SER A 100 5.39 42.16 -4.71
N MET A 101 5.91 42.38 -3.51
CA MET A 101 5.21 43.04 -2.42
C MET A 101 6.03 44.19 -1.85
N GLU A 102 5.35 45.22 -1.39
CA GLU A 102 5.98 46.35 -0.72
C GLU A 102 5.93 46.12 0.79
N VAL A 103 7.11 45.98 1.38
CA VAL A 103 7.30 45.76 2.82
C VAL A 103 7.97 46.99 3.44
N LYS A 104 7.57 47.30 4.67
CA LYS A 104 8.21 48.34 5.47
C LYS A 104 9.40 47.74 6.21
N ASP A 105 10.60 48.18 5.85
CA ASP A 105 11.84 47.77 6.51
C ASP A 105 11.89 48.30 7.95
N SER A 106 12.74 47.69 8.77
CA SER A 106 13.10 48.08 10.14
C SER A 106 13.51 49.56 10.29
N THR A 107 14.01 50.18 9.23
CA THR A 107 14.36 51.61 9.15
C THR A 107 13.18 52.52 8.79
N GLY A 108 11.99 51.96 8.58
CA GLY A 108 10.77 52.65 8.15
C GLY A 108 10.70 52.94 6.65
N SER A 109 11.67 52.46 5.85
CA SER A 109 11.69 52.64 4.38
C SER A 109 10.85 51.55 3.69
N LEU A 110 10.11 51.93 2.64
CA LEU A 110 9.39 50.97 1.80
C LEU A 110 10.36 50.33 0.80
N LYS A 111 10.42 48.99 0.80
CA LYS A 111 11.20 48.20 -0.17
C LYS A 111 10.28 47.22 -0.88
N LEU A 112 10.57 46.97 -2.15
CA LEU A 112 9.97 45.88 -2.90
C LEU A 112 10.71 44.58 -2.55
N PHE A 113 9.93 43.55 -2.24
CA PHE A 113 10.38 42.20 -2.00
C PHE A 113 9.78 41.29 -3.07
N ASP A 114 10.63 40.56 -3.77
CA ASP A 114 10.19 39.63 -4.81
C ASP A 114 9.68 38.36 -4.14
N ILE A 115 8.48 37.96 -4.52
CA ILE A 115 7.89 36.68 -4.13
C ILE A 115 8.35 35.68 -5.19
N THR A 116 9.07 34.64 -4.76
CA THR A 116 9.60 33.59 -5.63
C THR A 116 8.96 32.25 -5.35
N ALA A 117 8.84 31.40 -6.36
CA ALA A 117 8.39 30.03 -6.17
C ALA A 117 9.42 29.19 -5.40
N GLU A 118 8.97 28.45 -4.37
CA GLU A 118 9.84 27.54 -3.59
C GLU A 118 10.01 26.16 -4.25
N ILE A 119 9.15 25.82 -5.21
CA ILE A 119 9.15 24.53 -5.91
C ILE A 119 8.77 24.69 -7.37
N ASN A 120 9.10 23.67 -8.18
CA ASN A 120 8.56 23.50 -9.51
C ASN A 120 7.10 23.01 -9.41
N GLY A 121 6.17 23.67 -10.11
CA GLY A 121 4.77 23.29 -10.01
C GLY A 121 3.81 24.08 -10.87
N ARG A 122 2.51 23.74 -10.78
CA ARG A 122 1.42 24.47 -11.41
C ARG A 122 0.66 25.28 -10.37
N VAL A 123 0.32 26.52 -10.74
CA VAL A 123 -0.48 27.41 -9.89
C VAL A 123 -1.91 26.86 -9.82
N SER A 124 -2.30 26.34 -8.66
CA SER A 124 -3.66 25.81 -8.44
C SER A 124 -4.64 26.92 -8.06
N GLU A 125 -4.22 27.84 -7.19
CA GLU A 125 -5.09 28.89 -6.67
C GLU A 125 -4.29 30.15 -6.34
N ILE A 126 -4.82 31.32 -6.71
CA ILE A 126 -4.29 32.63 -6.33
C ILE A 126 -5.29 33.24 -5.33
N ARG A 127 -4.89 33.40 -4.07
CA ARG A 127 -5.77 33.84 -2.98
C ARG A 127 -5.75 35.34 -2.74
N SER A 128 -4.67 36.00 -3.14
CA SER A 128 -4.49 37.44 -2.96
C SER A 128 -4.41 38.15 -4.30
N LEU A 129 -4.84 39.40 -4.31
CA LEU A 129 -4.87 40.28 -5.47
C LEU A 129 -3.89 41.45 -5.28
N VAL A 130 -3.58 42.11 -6.39
CA VAL A 130 -2.78 43.34 -6.36
C VAL A 130 -3.51 44.40 -5.53
N GLY A 131 -2.82 44.97 -4.54
CA GLY A 131 -3.36 45.94 -3.59
C GLY A 131 -3.78 45.35 -2.24
N ASP A 132 -3.82 44.02 -2.11
CA ASP A 132 -4.14 43.38 -0.84
C ASP A 132 -3.03 43.58 0.19
N TYR A 133 -3.44 43.79 1.43
CA TYR A 133 -2.54 43.78 2.59
C TYR A 133 -2.45 42.35 3.11
N VAL A 134 -1.24 41.79 3.13
CA VAL A 134 -0.97 40.43 3.60
C VAL A 134 -0.15 40.48 4.88
N ASN A 135 -0.49 39.61 5.83
CA ASN A 135 0.23 39.46 7.08
C ASN A 135 1.32 38.39 6.95
N SER A 136 2.28 38.38 7.88
CA SER A 136 3.24 37.28 7.96
C SER A 136 2.53 35.92 8.13
N GLU A 137 3.06 34.90 7.46
CA GLU A 137 2.53 33.52 7.37
C GLU A 137 1.19 33.38 6.62
N GLU A 138 0.70 34.45 6.01
CA GLU A 138 -0.49 34.40 5.19
C GLU A 138 -0.22 33.65 3.87
N LYS A 139 -1.14 32.76 3.50
CA LYS A 139 -1.05 31.95 2.28
C LYS A 139 -1.54 32.77 1.09
N ILE A 140 -0.65 33.09 0.18
CA ILE A 140 -0.94 33.96 -0.96
C ILE A 140 -1.30 33.14 -2.19
N ILE A 141 -0.53 32.09 -2.47
CA ILE A 141 -0.66 31.25 -3.67
C ILE A 141 -0.54 29.78 -3.26
N SER A 142 -1.36 28.92 -3.88
CA SER A 142 -1.25 27.46 -3.77
C SER A 142 -0.65 26.91 -5.06
N ILE A 143 0.42 26.12 -4.93
CA ILE A 143 1.11 25.45 -6.01
C ILE A 143 0.97 23.94 -5.82
N VAL A 144 0.65 23.24 -6.88
CA VAL A 144 0.74 21.79 -6.92
C VAL A 144 2.06 21.43 -7.56
N ALA A 145 2.88 20.66 -6.85
CA ALA A 145 4.14 20.16 -7.39
C ALA A 145 3.88 19.43 -8.71
N ALA A 146 4.63 19.80 -9.74
CA ALA A 146 4.40 19.35 -11.10
C ALA A 146 5.72 19.35 -11.87
N SER A 147 5.81 18.46 -12.85
CA SER A 147 6.92 18.39 -13.78
C SER A 147 6.55 19.08 -15.09
N GLU A 148 7.52 19.71 -15.74
CA GLU A 148 7.30 20.37 -17.04
C GLU A 148 6.97 19.35 -18.15
N VAL A 149 7.39 18.09 -17.98
CA VAL A 149 7.24 17.01 -18.96
C VAL A 149 6.05 16.11 -18.65
N GLN A 150 6.02 15.51 -17.46
CA GLN A 150 4.95 14.64 -17.00
C GLN A 150 4.98 14.52 -15.49
N ASP A 151 3.82 14.75 -14.85
CA ASP A 151 3.70 14.65 -13.40
C ASP A 151 3.94 13.22 -12.96
N ILE A 152 4.93 13.06 -12.07
CA ILE A 152 5.23 11.80 -11.41
C ILE A 152 4.22 11.68 -10.27
N LEU A 153 3.55 10.54 -10.19
CA LEU A 153 2.55 10.27 -9.18
C LEU A 153 3.16 9.48 -8.03
N GLU A 154 2.74 9.80 -6.83
CA GLU A 154 2.98 9.04 -5.60
C GLU A 154 1.64 8.60 -4.99
N ALA A 155 1.67 7.60 -4.13
CA ALA A 155 0.50 7.18 -3.36
C ALA A 155 0.67 7.61 -1.89
N ILE A 156 -0.33 8.33 -1.38
CA ILE A 156 -0.46 8.64 0.04
C ILE A 156 -1.43 7.63 0.64
N LEU A 157 -0.89 6.74 1.46
CA LEU A 157 -1.61 5.61 2.03
C LEU A 157 -1.77 5.81 3.53
N PHE A 158 -2.92 5.42 4.06
CA PHE A 158 -3.24 5.47 5.47
C PHE A 158 -3.28 4.07 6.05
N VAL A 159 -2.49 3.88 7.11
CA VAL A 159 -2.29 2.58 7.75
C VAL A 159 -2.60 2.69 9.24
N PRO A 160 -3.43 1.81 9.83
CA PRO A 160 -3.68 1.81 11.26
C PRO A 160 -2.38 1.75 12.09
N VAL A 161 -2.26 2.60 13.13
CA VAL A 161 -1.06 2.71 13.97
C VAL A 161 -0.61 1.36 14.56
N LYS A 162 -1.57 0.46 14.85
CA LYS A 162 -1.30 -0.89 15.35
C LYS A 162 -0.34 -1.67 14.46
N HIS A 163 -0.41 -1.44 13.16
CA HIS A 163 0.37 -2.16 12.16
C HIS A 163 1.46 -1.29 11.53
N GLY A 164 1.26 0.03 11.46
CA GLY A 164 2.18 0.95 10.80
C GLY A 164 3.58 1.05 11.40
N LYS A 165 3.78 0.72 12.69
CA LYS A 165 5.12 0.74 13.33
C LYS A 165 6.12 -0.26 12.72
N ASN A 166 5.64 -1.26 11.99
CA ASN A 166 6.49 -2.25 11.34
C ASN A 166 6.91 -1.81 9.93
N LEU A 167 6.29 -0.77 9.38
CA LEU A 167 6.63 -0.25 8.06
C LEU A 167 7.92 0.55 8.10
N LYS A 168 8.73 0.41 7.05
CA LYS A 168 10.01 1.11 6.90
C LYS A 168 10.17 1.58 5.47
N ASN A 169 10.97 2.63 5.30
CA ASN A 169 11.43 3.06 3.98
C ASN A 169 12.07 1.88 3.23
N GLY A 170 11.77 1.78 1.94
CA GLY A 170 12.29 0.78 1.02
C GLY A 170 11.46 -0.49 0.91
N MET A 171 10.39 -0.64 1.70
CA MET A 171 9.48 -1.79 1.59
C MET A 171 8.69 -1.74 0.27
N GLU A 172 8.46 -2.91 -0.32
CA GLU A 172 7.62 -3.04 -1.51
C GLU A 172 6.14 -2.90 -1.13
N VAL A 173 5.39 -2.21 -1.99
CA VAL A 173 3.96 -2.00 -1.84
C VAL A 173 3.27 -2.36 -3.15
N HIS A 174 2.21 -3.15 -3.04
CA HIS A 174 1.35 -3.49 -4.17
C HIS A 174 0.12 -2.59 -4.11
N ILE A 175 0.01 -1.64 -5.04
CA ILE A 175 -1.04 -0.63 -5.06
C ILE A 175 -2.09 -1.01 -6.10
N GLN A 176 -3.35 -0.94 -5.71
CA GLN A 176 -4.50 -1.29 -6.52
C GLN A 176 -5.41 -0.07 -6.69
N PRO A 177 -5.35 0.62 -7.84
CA PRO A 177 -6.25 1.72 -8.14
C PRO A 177 -7.71 1.26 -8.26
N SER A 178 -8.64 2.03 -7.70
CA SER A 178 -10.09 1.73 -7.72
C SER A 178 -10.71 1.74 -9.12
N ASN A 179 -10.08 2.42 -10.08
CA ASN A 179 -10.53 2.50 -11.48
C ASN A 179 -9.90 1.44 -12.39
N VAL A 180 -9.10 0.51 -11.85
CA VAL A 180 -8.43 -0.54 -12.61
C VAL A 180 -8.89 -1.92 -12.15
N ASN A 181 -9.18 -2.80 -13.13
CA ASN A 181 -9.54 -4.18 -12.87
C ASN A 181 -8.29 -5.01 -12.50
N LYS A 182 -8.27 -5.55 -11.27
CA LYS A 182 -7.15 -6.35 -10.75
C LYS A 182 -6.94 -7.65 -11.50
N GLU A 183 -8.02 -8.33 -11.88
CA GLU A 183 -7.96 -9.61 -12.58
C GLU A 183 -7.38 -9.44 -13.99
N GLU A 184 -7.53 -8.26 -14.59
CA GLU A 184 -7.05 -7.94 -15.94
C GLU A 184 -5.61 -7.38 -15.94
N TYR A 185 -5.33 -6.39 -15.10
CA TYR A 185 -4.07 -5.63 -15.15
C TYR A 185 -3.17 -5.82 -13.92
N GLY A 186 -3.69 -6.45 -12.86
CA GLY A 186 -2.99 -6.69 -11.61
C GLY A 186 -2.85 -5.42 -10.76
N PHE A 187 -1.68 -5.20 -10.18
CA PHE A 187 -1.36 -4.07 -9.30
C PHE A 187 -0.16 -3.27 -9.79
N LEU A 188 -0.09 -2.00 -9.37
CA LEU A 188 1.07 -1.12 -9.46
C LEU A 188 2.12 -1.51 -8.43
N LYS A 189 3.39 -1.42 -8.81
CA LYS A 189 4.51 -1.58 -7.89
C LYS A 189 4.91 -0.22 -7.32
N GLY A 190 5.01 -0.14 -6.01
CA GLY A 190 5.49 1.03 -5.29
C GLY A 190 6.55 0.68 -4.25
N ILE A 191 7.30 1.69 -3.82
CA ILE A 191 8.31 1.59 -2.77
C ILE A 191 8.02 2.61 -1.69
N VAL A 192 7.99 2.19 -0.42
CA VAL A 192 7.78 3.11 0.71
C VAL A 192 8.89 4.15 0.73
N LYS A 193 8.54 5.42 0.53
CA LYS A 193 9.42 6.58 0.62
C LYS A 193 9.57 7.02 2.07
N GLN A 194 8.45 7.20 2.76
CA GLN A 194 8.42 7.67 4.13
C GLN A 194 7.21 7.14 4.89
N VAL A 195 7.39 6.85 6.18
CA VAL A 195 6.32 6.55 7.12
C VAL A 195 6.29 7.66 8.15
N SER A 196 5.14 8.27 8.39
CA SER A 196 5.01 9.30 9.42
C SER A 196 5.22 8.71 10.82
N ASP A 197 6.04 9.37 11.63
CA ASP A 197 6.23 9.04 13.05
C ASP A 197 4.99 9.35 13.90
N TYR A 198 4.11 10.21 13.39
CA TYR A 198 2.93 10.70 14.10
C TYR A 198 1.64 10.33 13.36
N PRO A 199 0.57 10.01 14.09
CA PRO A 199 -0.77 9.90 13.53
C PRO A 199 -1.18 11.10 12.69
N VAL A 200 -1.87 10.82 11.60
CA VAL A 200 -2.45 11.86 10.78
C VAL A 200 -3.62 12.51 11.54
N SER A 201 -3.80 13.82 11.37
CA SER A 201 -4.95 14.54 11.94
C SER A 201 -6.16 14.49 11.02
N ASP A 202 -7.37 14.57 11.58
CA ASP A 202 -8.62 14.60 10.81
C ASP A 202 -8.62 15.73 9.77
N LYS A 203 -8.08 16.90 10.14
CA LYS A 203 -7.94 18.05 9.23
C LYS A 203 -7.06 17.74 8.02
N ARG A 204 -5.98 16.95 8.20
CA ARG A 204 -5.10 16.53 7.10
C ARG A 204 -5.81 15.52 6.20
N LEU A 205 -6.54 14.57 6.77
CA LEU A 205 -7.36 13.62 5.99
C LEU A 205 -8.43 14.35 5.18
N GLU A 206 -9.10 15.34 5.76
CA GLU A 206 -10.12 16.13 5.06
C GLU A 206 -9.51 16.95 3.91
N LEU A 207 -8.31 17.53 4.09
CA LEU A 207 -7.61 18.25 3.03
C LEU A 207 -7.18 17.36 1.87
N LEU A 208 -6.78 16.11 2.14
CA LEU A 208 -6.33 15.18 1.10
C LEU A 208 -7.50 14.47 0.40
N LEU A 209 -8.54 14.09 1.15
CA LEU A 209 -9.66 13.29 0.65
C LEU A 209 -10.84 14.14 0.20
N GLY A 210 -10.93 15.40 0.62
CA GLY A 210 -11.98 16.36 0.26
C GLY A 210 -13.37 16.06 0.83
N SER A 211 -13.54 14.97 1.59
CA SER A 211 -14.84 14.57 2.15
C SER A 211 -14.72 13.81 3.47
N GLU A 212 -15.59 14.15 4.43
CA GLU A 212 -15.70 13.47 5.73
C GLU A 212 -16.11 11.99 5.61
N SER A 213 -16.90 11.63 4.60
CA SER A 213 -17.28 10.24 4.36
C SER A 213 -16.10 9.37 3.91
N LEU A 214 -15.13 9.95 3.18
CA LEU A 214 -13.88 9.29 2.82
C LEU A 214 -12.91 9.22 4.00
N VAL A 215 -12.87 10.25 4.85
CA VAL A 215 -12.09 10.22 6.11
C VAL A 215 -12.53 9.05 6.98
N SER A 216 -13.85 8.88 7.18
CA SER A 216 -14.40 7.78 7.97
C SER A 216 -14.16 6.41 7.35
N SER A 217 -14.24 6.27 6.03
CA SER A 217 -13.98 4.99 5.36
C SER A 217 -12.51 4.58 5.38
N PHE A 218 -11.58 5.55 5.28
CA PHE A 218 -10.14 5.27 5.22
C PHE A 218 -9.52 5.07 6.60
N SER A 219 -10.05 5.77 7.61
CA SER A 219 -9.65 5.55 8.99
C SER A 219 -10.27 4.29 9.58
N ASP A 220 -11.44 3.85 9.09
CA ASP A 220 -12.30 2.85 9.73
C ASP A 220 -12.54 3.16 11.21
N GLY A 221 -12.60 4.45 11.56
CA GLY A 221 -12.69 4.95 12.93
C GLY A 221 -11.44 4.71 13.78
N GLN A 222 -10.33 4.30 13.17
CA GLN A 222 -9.04 4.06 13.80
C GLN A 222 -8.08 5.22 13.57
N VAL A 223 -7.08 5.32 14.45
CA VAL A 223 -5.96 6.24 14.27
C VAL A 223 -5.01 5.64 13.23
N VAL A 224 -4.74 6.40 12.17
CA VAL A 224 -3.90 5.98 11.03
C VAL A 224 -2.63 6.83 10.92
N LEU A 225 -1.58 6.22 10.40
CA LEU A 225 -0.33 6.87 9.97
C LEU A 225 -0.40 7.15 8.47
N GLU A 226 0.16 8.28 8.06
CA GLU A 226 0.41 8.60 6.65
C GLU A 226 1.68 7.89 6.18
N VAL A 227 1.61 7.22 5.04
CA VAL A 227 2.72 6.52 4.40
C VAL A 227 2.82 6.98 2.94
N GLU A 228 3.94 7.58 2.60
CA GLU A 228 4.26 8.06 1.26
C GLU A 228 4.94 6.93 0.48
N VAL A 229 4.45 6.65 -0.72
CA VAL A 229 4.94 5.56 -1.57
C VAL A 229 5.20 6.07 -2.97
N ASP A 230 6.45 5.97 -3.41
CA ASP A 230 6.83 6.28 -4.78
C ASP A 230 6.31 5.18 -5.71
N LEU A 231 5.64 5.55 -6.80
CA LEU A 231 5.25 4.61 -7.84
C LEU A 231 6.45 4.31 -8.74
N VAL A 232 6.73 3.03 -8.99
CA VAL A 232 7.87 2.64 -9.81
C VAL A 232 7.57 2.97 -11.27
N LEU A 233 8.41 3.78 -11.92
CA LEU A 233 8.26 4.17 -13.32
C LEU A 233 8.61 3.01 -14.28
N SER A 234 7.99 3.00 -15.45
CA SER A 234 8.30 2.05 -16.52
C SER A 234 8.08 2.66 -17.90
N ASP A 235 9.11 2.62 -18.74
CA ASP A 235 9.03 3.10 -20.14
C ASP A 235 8.32 2.11 -21.08
N THR A 236 7.93 0.93 -20.58
CA THR A 236 7.34 -0.15 -21.38
C THR A 236 5.81 -0.20 -21.34
N THR A 237 5.18 0.57 -20.46
CA THR A 237 3.72 0.56 -20.25
C THR A 237 3.14 1.90 -20.67
N ASP A 238 1.92 1.88 -21.24
CA ASP A 238 1.26 3.11 -21.69
C ASP A 238 1.00 4.08 -20.52
N SER A 239 0.77 3.53 -19.32
CA SER A 239 0.55 4.32 -18.12
C SER A 239 1.80 4.98 -17.54
N GLY A 240 3.01 4.61 -18.00
CA GLY A 240 4.29 5.10 -17.48
C GLY A 240 4.75 4.50 -16.14
N TYR A 241 4.06 3.48 -15.62
CA TYR A 241 4.34 2.86 -14.31
C TYR A 241 4.50 1.35 -14.43
N GLN A 242 5.27 0.75 -13.51
CA GLN A 242 5.51 -0.68 -13.48
C GLN A 242 4.31 -1.41 -12.86
N TRP A 243 3.76 -2.34 -13.62
CA TRP A 243 2.69 -3.23 -13.18
C TRP A 243 3.21 -4.62 -12.88
N SER A 244 2.43 -5.39 -12.13
CA SER A 244 2.62 -6.84 -12.00
C SER A 244 2.44 -7.59 -13.32
N THR A 245 1.65 -7.03 -14.24
CA THR A 245 1.50 -7.53 -15.61
C THR A 245 2.47 -6.79 -16.55
N PRO A 246 2.92 -7.41 -17.66
CA PRO A 246 3.90 -6.78 -18.55
C PRO A 246 3.43 -5.48 -19.22
N ASN A 247 2.12 -5.37 -19.52
CA ASN A 247 1.58 -4.26 -20.31
C ASN A 247 0.86 -3.21 -19.46
N GLY A 248 0.32 -3.58 -18.29
CA GLY A 248 -0.57 -2.69 -17.53
C GLY A 248 -1.82 -2.28 -18.31
N PRO A 249 -2.60 -1.30 -17.80
CA PRO A 249 -3.75 -0.75 -18.49
C PRO A 249 -3.33 0.15 -19.67
N PRO A 250 -4.12 0.20 -20.76
CA PRO A 250 -3.84 1.02 -21.95
C PRO A 250 -4.23 2.49 -21.75
N PHE A 251 -4.16 2.99 -20.51
CA PHE A 251 -4.56 4.35 -20.14
C PHE A 251 -3.75 4.84 -18.93
N ASN A 252 -3.65 6.16 -18.79
CA ASN A 252 -2.94 6.80 -17.69
C ASN A 252 -3.72 6.68 -16.38
N ILE A 253 -2.98 6.60 -15.28
CA ILE A 253 -3.52 6.79 -13.93
C ILE A 253 -3.66 8.28 -13.68
N TYR A 254 -4.80 8.66 -13.10
CA TYR A 254 -5.12 10.06 -12.82
C TYR A 254 -4.84 10.38 -11.35
N GLU A 255 -4.42 11.61 -11.09
CA GLU A 255 -4.44 12.17 -9.74
C GLU A 255 -5.84 12.10 -9.11
N GLY A 256 -5.88 12.00 -7.79
CA GLY A 256 -7.12 11.83 -7.03
C GLY A 256 -7.71 10.43 -7.10
N THR A 257 -7.10 9.49 -7.84
CA THR A 257 -7.57 8.09 -7.89
C THR A 257 -7.40 7.44 -6.52
N LEU A 258 -8.51 6.96 -5.95
CA LEU A 258 -8.47 6.18 -4.70
C LEU A 258 -7.83 4.82 -4.96
N CYS A 259 -7.08 4.31 -3.99
CA CYS A 259 -6.39 3.03 -4.10
C CYS A 259 -6.35 2.27 -2.77
N ASP A 260 -6.28 0.96 -2.87
CA ASP A 260 -5.91 0.07 -1.76
C ASP A 260 -4.47 -0.40 -1.96
N ALA A 261 -3.81 -0.78 -0.87
CA ALA A 261 -2.42 -1.20 -0.90
C ALA A 261 -2.14 -2.36 0.04
N ASP A 262 -1.32 -3.30 -0.44
CA ASP A 262 -0.74 -4.38 0.34
C ASP A 262 0.77 -4.10 0.52
N PHE A 263 1.19 -3.76 1.74
CA PHE A 263 2.60 -3.55 2.10
C PHE A 263 3.26 -4.88 2.42
N ILE A 264 4.40 -5.18 1.78
CA ILE A 264 5.14 -6.43 1.97
C ILE A 264 6.14 -6.27 3.12
N VAL A 265 5.75 -6.69 4.33
CA VAL A 265 6.50 -6.39 5.57
C VAL A 265 7.54 -7.47 5.90
N ASP A 266 7.20 -8.73 5.68
CA ASP A 266 8.06 -9.88 5.99
C ASP A 266 7.71 -11.08 5.10
N ASN A 267 8.59 -12.08 5.05
CA ASN A 267 8.35 -13.37 4.42
C ASN A 267 8.37 -14.47 5.48
N THR A 268 7.19 -14.97 5.87
CA THR A 268 7.09 -16.04 6.85
C THR A 268 7.05 -17.42 6.20
N LYS A 269 7.54 -18.44 6.91
CA LYS A 269 7.47 -19.83 6.44
C LYS A 269 6.06 -20.39 6.68
N PRO A 270 5.46 -21.14 5.74
CA PRO A 270 4.12 -21.69 5.92
C PRO A 270 3.94 -22.50 7.21
N ILE A 271 4.98 -23.22 7.66
CA ILE A 271 4.94 -23.99 8.90
C ILE A 271 4.66 -23.14 10.16
N ASN A 272 5.09 -21.88 10.18
CA ASN A 272 4.89 -21.00 11.33
C ASN A 272 3.41 -20.66 11.51
N LEU A 273 2.66 -20.47 10.42
CA LEU A 273 1.21 -20.19 10.47
C LEU A 273 0.41 -21.33 11.12
N VAL A 274 0.86 -22.58 10.98
CA VAL A 274 0.22 -23.75 11.60
C VAL A 274 0.53 -23.83 13.09
N MET A 275 1.73 -23.41 13.52
CA MET A 275 2.14 -23.45 14.92
C MET A 275 1.61 -22.28 15.75
N ASP A 276 1.55 -21.09 15.16
CA ASP A 276 1.09 -19.86 15.83
C ASP A 276 -0.44 -19.72 15.87
N GLY A 277 -1.19 -20.60 15.18
CA GLY A 277 -2.65 -20.65 15.19
C GLY A 277 -3.29 -21.17 16.50
N ARG A 278 -2.62 -21.01 17.66
CA ARG A 278 -3.12 -21.38 18.99
C ARG A 278 -3.19 -20.20 19.94
#